data_AF-A0A940CKD7-F1
#
_entry.id   AF-A0A940CKD7-F1
#
_cell.length_a   1.000
_cell.length_b   1.000
_cell.length_c   1.000
_cell.angle_alpha   90.00
_cell.angle_beta   90.00
_cell.angle_gamma   90.00
#
_symmetry.space_group_name_H-M   'P 1'
#
loop_
_entity.id
_entity.type
_entity.pdbx_description
1 polymer ?
#
loop_
_entity_poly.entity_id
_entity_poly.type
_entity_poly.pdbx_seq_one_letter_code
_entity_poly.pdbx_strand_id
1 'polypeptide(L)' 'MTPQIYFAATYVPFVALQGMSIVKGGKTGKTLRNVSYLFGLAAIFSYVMFIEKIL' A
#
# COMPACT_ATOMS: atom_id res chain seq x y z
N MET A 1 -13.32 13.16 -2.94
CA MET A 1 -12.01 13.07 -2.24
C MET A 1 -10.90 13.28 -3.25
N THR A 2 -9.85 14.03 -2.90
CA THR A 2 -8.70 14.25 -3.79
C THR A 2 -7.90 12.95 -3.94
N PRO A 3 -7.33 12.64 -5.12
CA PRO A 3 -6.59 11.41 -5.34
C PRO A 3 -5.38 11.24 -4.40
N GLN A 4 -4.85 12.36 -3.89
CA GLN A 4 -3.81 12.40 -2.86
C GLN A 4 -4.22 11.70 -1.56
N ILE A 5 -5.48 11.87 -1.12
CA ILE A 5 -6.00 11.23 0.09
C ILE A 5 -6.13 9.72 -0.12
N TYR A 6 -6.56 9.29 -1.32
CA TYR A 6 -6.63 7.86 -1.68
C TYR A 6 -5.24 7.21 -1.73
N PHE A 7 -4.25 7.90 -2.30
CA PHE A 7 -2.88 7.44 -2.30
C PHE A 7 -2.33 7.30 -0.87
N ALA A 8 -2.50 8.31 -0.03
CA ALA A 8 -2.04 8.24 1.36
C ALA A 8 -2.75 7.12 2.15
N ALA A 9 -4.06 6.97 1.98
CA ALA A 9 -4.87 5.95 2.65
C ALA A 9 -4.50 4.52 2.25
N THR A 10 -3.92 4.31 1.07
CA THR A 10 -3.49 2.98 0.58
C THR A 10 -2.00 2.74 0.82
N TYR A 11 -1.17 3.76 0.66
CA TYR A 11 0.28 3.69 0.81
C TYR A 11 0.74 3.56 2.27
N VAL A 12 0.13 4.29 3.21
CA VAL A 12 0.49 4.23 4.63
C VAL A 12 0.29 2.82 5.22
N PRO A 13 -0.88 2.16 5.07
CA PRO A 13 -1.05 0.80 5.54
C PRO A 13 -0.18 -0.21 4.78
N PHE A 14 0.12 0.02 3.49
CA PHE A 14 1.10 -0.81 2.76
C PHE A 14 2.46 -0.83 3.46
N VAL A 15 3.04 0.35 3.71
CA VAL A 15 4.36 0.47 4.35
C VAL A 15 4.34 -0.10 5.78
N ALA A 16 3.27 0.17 6.53
CA ALA A 16 3.11 -0.35 7.90
C ALA A 16 3.05 -1.90 7.93
N LEU A 17 2.21 -2.51 7.08
CA LEU A 17 2.09 -3.96 6.99
C LEU A 17 3.37 -4.60 6.46
N GLN A 18 4.05 -3.94 5.51
CA GLN A 18 5.33 -4.41 4.98
C GLN A 18 6.42 -4.38 6.06
N GLY A 19 6.51 -3.30 6.85
CA GLY A 19 7.41 -3.21 8.00
C GLY A 19 7.12 -4.29 9.05
N MET A 20 5.84 -4.47 9.42
CA MET A 20 5.42 -5.53 10.35
C MET A 20 5.73 -6.93 9.83
N SER A 21 5.68 -7.15 8.51
CA SER A 21 6.01 -8.44 7.90
C SER A 21 7.48 -8.83 8.14
N ILE A 22 8.39 -7.84 8.10
CA ILE A 22 9.81 -8.02 8.33
C ILE A 22 10.07 -8.30 9.80
N VAL A 23 9.43 -7.53 10.69
CA VAL A 23 9.59 -7.67 12.15
C VAL A 23 9.05 -9.01 12.66
N LYS A 24 7.87 -9.44 12.22
CA LYS A 24 7.26 -10.69 12.73
C LYS A 24 7.91 -11.96 12.18
N GLY A 25 8.46 -11.93 10.97
CA GLY A 25 9.05 -13.12 10.32
C GLY A 25 8.11 -14.33 10.23
N GLY A 26 8.64 -15.47 9.76
CA GLY A 26 7.90 -16.74 9.74
C GLY A 26 6.59 -16.71 8.94
N LYS A 27 5.59 -17.48 9.40
CA LYS A 27 4.29 -17.65 8.71
C LYS A 27 3.42 -16.39 8.78
N THR A 28 3.46 -15.68 9.91
CA THR A 28 2.71 -14.43 10.11
C THR A 28 3.29 -13.30 9.28
N GLY A 29 4.62 -13.20 9.17
CA GLY A 29 5.30 -12.26 8.28
C GLY A 29 4.96 -12.49 6.81
N LYS A 30 4.98 -13.75 6.33
CA LYS A 30 4.55 -14.08 4.96
C LYS A 30 3.11 -13.64 4.67
N THR A 31 2.21 -13.83 5.63
CA THR A 31 0.80 -13.43 5.48
C THR A 31 0.67 -11.91 5.40
N LEU A 32 1.30 -11.19 6.34
CA LEU A 32 1.34 -9.72 6.35
C LEU A 32 1.92 -9.14 5.06
N ARG A 33 2.96 -9.78 4.51
CA ARG A 33 3.57 -9.40 3.24
C ARG A 33 2.64 -9.63 2.04
N ASN A 34 1.89 -10.72 2.01
CA ASN A 34 0.90 -10.94 0.94
C ASN A 34 -0.23 -9.90 1.02
N VAL A 35 -0.69 -9.58 2.22
CA VAL A 35 -1.73 -8.57 2.42
C VAL A 35 -1.19 -7.18 2.08
N SER A 36 0.06 -6.85 2.43
CA SER A 36 0.66 -5.57 2.04
C SER A 36 0.71 -5.41 0.52
N TYR A 37 1.03 -6.45 -0.25
CA TYR A 37 1.02 -6.35 -1.71
C TYR A 37 -0.34 -5.92 -2.29
N LEU A 38 -1.48 -6.30 -1.69
CA LEU A 38 -2.80 -5.82 -2.13
C LEU A 38 -2.94 -4.30 -1.95
N PHE A 39 -2.48 -3.77 -0.81
CA PHE A 39 -2.47 -2.33 -0.54
C PHE A 39 -1.46 -1.59 -1.44
N GLY A 40 -0.31 -2.20 -1.73
CA GLY A 40 0.66 -1.66 -2.67
C GLY A 40 0.09 -1.55 -4.09
N LEU A 41 -0.64 -2.56 -4.55
CA LEU A 41 -1.31 -2.56 -5.85
C LEU A 41 -2.40 -1.47 -5.93
N ALA A 42 -3.20 -1.33 -4.87
CA ALA A 42 -4.20 -0.25 -4.76
C ALA A 42 -3.56 1.15 -4.73
N ALA A 43 -2.39 1.29 -4.10
CA ALA A 43 -1.63 2.53 -4.07
C ALA A 43 -1.07 2.89 -5.44
N ILE A 44 -0.56 1.91 -6.21
CA ILE A 44 -0.09 2.13 -7.58
C ILE A 44 -1.23 2.61 -8.46
N PHE A 45 -2.40 1.96 -8.41
CA PHE A 45 -3.58 2.40 -9.18
C PHE A 45 -4.02 3.83 -8.80
N SER A 46 -4.05 4.13 -7.49
CA SER A 46 -4.37 5.49 -7.02
C SER A 46 -3.34 6.52 -7.49
N TYR A 47 -2.06 6.15 -7.55
CA TYR A 47 -0.99 7.02 -8.02
C TYR A 47 -1.06 7.28 -9.53
N VAL A 48 -1.36 6.26 -10.33
CA VAL A 48 -1.57 6.41 -11.79
C VAL A 48 -2.74 7.36 -12.06
N MET A 49 -3.89 7.16 -11.39
CA MET A 49 -5.03 8.07 -11.53
C MET A 49 -4.75 9.48 -11.02
N PHE A 50 -3.86 9.63 -10.04
CA PHE A 50 -3.43 10.95 -9.57
C PHE A 50 -2.59 11.67 -10.64
N ILE A 51 -1.63 10.97 -11.26
CA ILE A 51 -0.83 11.53 -12.36
C ILE A 51 -1.71 11.88 -13.55
N GLU A 52 -2.65 11.01 -13.93
CA GLU A 52 -3.58 11.25 -15.04
C GLU A 52 -4.50 12.45 -14.80
N LYS A 53 -4.78 12.79 -13.53
CA LYS A 53 -5.56 13.99 -13.19
C LYS A 53 -4.74 15.27 -13.08
N ILE A 54 -3.41 15.17 -12.99
CA ILE A 54 -2.50 16.30 -12.92
C ILE A 54 -1.96 16.68 -14.29
N LEU A 55 -1.74 15.70 -15.17
CA LEU A 55 -1.31 15.87 -16.55
C LEU A 55 -2.47 16.33 -17.44
#